data_AF-A0A2V8PXI0-F1
#
_entry.id   AF-A0A2V8PXI0-F1
#
_cell.length_a   1.000
_cell.length_b   1.000
_cell.length_c   1.000
_cell.angle_alpha   90.00
_cell.angle_beta   90.00
_cell.angle_gamma   90.00
#
_symmetry.space_group_name_H-M   'P 1'
#
loop_
_entity.id
_entity.type
_entity.pdbx_description
1 polymer ?
#
loop_
_entity_poly.entity_id
_entity_poly.type
_entity_poly.pdbx_seq_one_letter_code
_entity_poly.pdbx_strand_id
1 'polypeptide(L)'
;MFTGDLLCRARAGGCGSSTGCVAERRWVRGVPFQRVTPILRADAQLDENHLIHRVLVDASGRFAFGYDLSIASIPASKQFKVTVLPLDQKFEKKLKAADPDRLTDVIPTFPQSAAPQTLDDGDAFSLDLLINQNAGVKIVDVVRVTFDKTRLRDFPRSLPRDFTLDAVELSIKDYRLLLNGSVVAVGKSTSPVAGALVWFYVQGRGRFIFSLAPRDGYEFQKVGIVDGNRIEFTMAGDRYEWLSASPILSGGGTWNLWVLHDPKYSPLFGAEKPPDTGKSALQKVDEAMAKVNANVNIPTQGGRSMVAPGKQISDTQKAEAVKPPRVMIGSADRIENLWPRN
;
A
#
# COMPACT_ATOMS: atom_id res chain seq x y z
N MET A 1 -16.55 22.90 -5.04
CA MET A 1 -15.67 22.77 -3.87
C MET A 1 -14.77 23.99 -3.86
N PHE A 2 -15.02 24.97 -2.98
CA PHE A 2 -14.24 26.20 -2.90
C PHE A 2 -13.30 26.12 -1.69
N THR A 3 -12.03 26.43 -1.93
CA THR A 3 -10.95 26.51 -0.95
C THR A 3 -11.07 27.79 -0.12
N GLY A 4 -11.08 27.66 1.22
CA GLY A 4 -10.80 28.76 2.12
C GLY A 4 -9.28 28.97 2.19
N ASP A 5 -8.78 30.10 1.69
CA ASP A 5 -7.40 30.52 1.84
C ASP A 5 -7.14 30.95 3.31
N LEU A 6 -6.16 30.34 3.97
CA LEU A 6 -5.47 30.98 5.10
C LEU A 6 -4.26 31.72 4.54
N LEU A 7 -4.38 33.04 4.40
CA LEU A 7 -3.26 33.94 4.10
C LEU A 7 -2.93 34.71 5.38
N CYS A 8 -1.93 34.27 6.14
CA CYS A 8 -1.33 35.08 7.20
C CYS A 8 -0.67 36.31 6.57
N ARG A 9 -1.30 37.48 6.68
CA ARG A 9 -0.68 38.78 6.37
C ARG A 9 0.01 39.32 7.60
N ALA A 10 1.34 39.32 7.60
CA ALA A 10 2.11 40.29 8.37
C ALA A 10 2.01 41.66 7.69
N ARG A 11 1.62 42.70 8.44
CA ARG A 11 1.70 44.10 7.99
C ARG A 11 3.15 44.57 8.12
N ALA A 12 3.73 45.03 7.02
CA ALA A 12 4.76 46.05 7.00
C ALA A 12 4.46 46.97 5.81
N GLY A 13 4.46 48.28 6.06
CA GLY A 13 3.89 49.29 5.17
C GLY A 13 4.82 49.78 4.06
N GLY A 14 4.27 50.70 3.25
CA GLY A 14 5.03 51.78 2.62
C GLY A 14 5.24 51.72 1.11
N CYS A 15 4.40 52.48 0.39
CA CYS A 15 4.66 53.25 -0.85
C CYS A 15 5.35 52.65 -2.08
N GLY A 16 4.72 52.84 -3.25
CA GLY A 16 5.46 53.02 -4.52
C GLY A 16 4.73 52.68 -5.82
N SER A 17 4.07 53.69 -6.41
CA SER A 17 3.85 53.93 -7.85
C SER A 17 3.21 52.87 -8.78
N SER A 18 2.10 53.32 -9.37
CA SER A 18 1.36 52.86 -10.54
C SER A 18 2.14 52.82 -11.86
N THR A 19 1.94 51.78 -12.68
CA THR A 19 1.50 51.91 -14.10
C THR A 19 1.17 50.55 -14.74
N GLY A 20 -0.05 50.43 -15.29
CA GLY A 20 -0.34 49.84 -16.61
C GLY A 20 -0.30 48.32 -16.82
N CYS A 21 -1.48 47.70 -16.93
CA CYS A 21 -1.87 46.91 -18.12
C CYS A 21 -3.38 46.62 -18.10
N VAL A 22 -4.09 47.22 -19.05
CA VAL A 22 -5.50 46.94 -19.35
C VAL A 22 -5.54 45.81 -20.36
N ALA A 23 -6.21 44.71 -20.03
CA ALA A 23 -6.59 43.67 -20.98
C ALA A 23 -8.11 43.48 -20.91
N GLU A 24 -8.81 44.23 -21.75
CA GLU A 24 -10.24 44.13 -21.97
C GLU A 24 -10.54 42.86 -22.76
N ARG A 25 -11.18 41.87 -22.12
CA ARG A 25 -11.69 40.67 -22.80
C ARG A 25 -13.22 40.72 -22.78
N ARG A 26 -13.77 40.95 -23.98
CA ARG A 26 -15.19 40.93 -24.31
C ARG A 26 -15.76 39.53 -24.03
N TRP A 27 -16.55 39.40 -22.97
CA TRP A 27 -17.28 38.17 -22.67
C TRP A 27 -18.56 38.11 -23.51
N VAL A 28 -18.66 37.06 -24.33
CA VAL A 28 -19.93 36.61 -24.90
C VAL A 28 -20.80 36.13 -23.74
N ARG A 29 -22.07 36.55 -23.72
CA ARG A 29 -23.06 36.20 -22.69
C ARG A 29 -23.25 34.68 -22.61
N GLY A 30 -22.49 34.04 -21.72
CA GLY A 30 -22.79 32.72 -21.18
C GLY A 30 -23.70 32.88 -19.96
N VAL A 31 -24.67 31.97 -19.86
CA VAL A 31 -25.67 31.84 -18.78
C VAL A 31 -25.08 32.20 -17.40
N PRO A 32 -25.75 33.02 -16.57
CA PRO A 32 -25.23 33.36 -15.25
C PRO A 32 -25.09 32.08 -14.42
N PHE A 33 -23.84 31.70 -14.10
CA PHE A 33 -23.58 30.72 -13.07
C PHE A 33 -24.16 31.26 -11.76
N GLN A 34 -25.30 30.71 -11.34
CA GLN A 34 -25.86 30.98 -10.03
C GLN A 34 -24.83 30.49 -9.01
N ARG A 35 -24.17 31.44 -8.34
CA ARG A 35 -23.26 31.13 -7.23
C ARG A 35 -24.11 30.49 -6.13
N VAL A 36 -24.05 29.17 -6.01
CA VAL A 36 -24.61 28.48 -4.86
C VAL A 36 -23.73 28.86 -3.67
N THR A 37 -24.31 29.57 -2.69
CA THR A 37 -23.63 29.88 -1.44
C THR A 37 -23.21 28.56 -0.79
N PRO A 38 -21.94 28.39 -0.39
CA PRO A 38 -21.52 27.15 0.24
C PRO A 38 -22.35 26.93 1.51
N ILE A 39 -22.92 25.72 1.65
CA ILE A 39 -23.77 25.35 2.78
C ILE A 39 -22.97 25.41 4.10
N LEU A 40 -21.67 25.13 4.03
CA LEU A 40 -20.73 25.22 5.14
C LEU A 40 -19.43 25.93 4.71
N ARG A 41 -18.85 26.72 5.61
CA ARG A 41 -17.51 27.31 5.51
C ARG A 41 -16.59 26.64 6.53
N ALA A 42 -15.38 26.28 6.11
CA ALA A 42 -14.34 25.76 7.01
C ALA A 42 -13.37 26.87 7.44
N ASP A 43 -12.95 26.85 8.69
CA ASP A 43 -11.84 27.64 9.24
C ASP A 43 -10.84 26.71 9.95
N ALA A 44 -9.56 27.08 9.93
CA ALA A 44 -8.48 26.29 10.52
C ALA A 44 -7.48 27.18 11.27
N GLN A 45 -7.16 26.83 12.51
CA GLN A 45 -6.22 27.57 13.36
C GLN A 45 -5.19 26.63 13.96
N LEU A 46 -3.91 27.02 13.88
CA LEU A 46 -2.81 26.30 14.51
C LEU A 46 -2.54 26.88 15.90
N ASP A 47 -2.44 26.04 16.93
CA ASP A 47 -2.09 26.46 18.28
C ASP A 47 -0.60 26.26 18.61
N GLU A 48 -0.23 26.63 19.84
CA GLU A 48 1.13 26.51 20.38
C GLU A 48 1.58 25.06 20.58
N ASN A 49 0.64 24.11 20.70
CA ASN A 49 0.92 22.68 20.83
C ASN A 49 0.99 21.97 19.47
N HIS A 50 0.99 22.73 18.38
CA HIS A 50 0.95 22.22 17.00
C HIS A 50 -0.31 21.40 16.68
N LEU A 51 -1.42 21.64 17.40
CA LEU A 51 -2.74 21.15 17.03
C LEU A 51 -3.36 22.11 16.02
N ILE A 52 -3.92 21.54 14.96
CA ILE A 52 -4.71 22.27 13.99
C ILE A 52 -6.18 22.11 14.38
N HIS A 53 -6.77 23.16 14.91
CA HIS A 53 -8.20 23.23 15.19
C HIS A 53 -8.96 23.53 13.92
N ARG A 54 -9.94 22.69 13.58
CA ARG A 54 -10.77 22.84 12.38
C ARG A 54 -12.23 22.96 12.78
N VAL A 55 -12.89 24.00 12.30
CA VAL A 55 -14.30 24.27 12.60
C VAL A 55 -15.07 24.54 11.32
N LEU A 56 -16.29 24.01 11.28
CA LEU A 56 -17.24 24.19 10.20
C LEU A 56 -18.35 25.10 10.67
N VAL A 57 -18.70 26.06 9.83
CA VAL A 57 -19.67 27.11 10.13
C VAL A 57 -20.77 27.08 9.08
N ASP A 58 -22.03 27.15 9.49
CA ASP A 58 -23.18 27.20 8.61
C ASP A 58 -23.29 28.56 7.86
N ALA A 59 -24.22 28.63 6.92
CA ALA A 59 -24.48 29.86 6.17
C ALA A 59 -24.91 31.06 7.05
N SER A 60 -25.38 30.81 8.27
CA SER A 60 -25.76 31.83 9.25
C SER A 60 -24.60 32.24 10.16
N GLY A 61 -23.42 31.64 10.00
CA GLY A 61 -22.26 31.93 10.83
C GLY A 61 -22.19 31.13 12.13
N ARG A 62 -23.06 30.12 12.34
CA ARG A 62 -23.04 29.28 13.55
C ARG A 62 -22.16 28.06 13.36
N PHE A 63 -21.49 27.61 14.42
CA PHE A 63 -20.66 26.40 14.36
C PHE A 63 -21.53 25.16 14.17
N ALA A 64 -21.21 24.37 13.15
CA ALA A 64 -21.89 23.13 12.81
C ALA A 64 -21.15 21.90 13.34
N PHE A 65 -19.81 21.91 13.30
CA PHE A 65 -18.97 20.80 13.77
C PHE A 65 -17.52 21.28 13.93
N GLY A 66 -16.74 20.65 14.81
CA GLY A 66 -15.31 20.93 14.96
C GLY A 66 -14.51 19.72 15.40
N TYR A 67 -13.21 19.73 15.11
CA TYR A 67 -12.26 18.68 15.49
C TYR A 67 -10.83 19.18 15.41
N ASP A 68 -9.91 18.43 16.02
CA ASP A 68 -8.48 18.75 16.00
C ASP A 68 -7.68 17.73 15.19
N LEU A 69 -6.60 18.20 14.58
CA LEU A 69 -5.59 17.36 13.93
C LEU A 69 -4.26 17.52 14.64
N SER A 70 -3.70 16.40 15.09
CA SER A 70 -2.31 16.30 15.51
C SER A 70 -1.48 15.70 14.37
N ILE A 71 -0.45 16.42 13.94
CA ILE A 71 0.42 16.00 12.85
C ILE A 71 1.86 15.99 13.34
N ALA A 72 2.48 14.81 13.34
CA ALA A 72 3.90 14.65 13.64
C ALA A 72 4.63 14.17 12.38
N SER A 73 5.69 14.86 11.98
CA SER A 73 6.54 14.40 10.87
C SER A 73 7.48 13.29 11.33
N ILE A 74 7.79 12.37 10.41
CA ILE A 74 8.79 11.30 10.57
C ILE A 74 9.86 11.52 9.48
N PRO A 75 10.87 12.38 9.74
CA PRO A 75 11.78 12.83 8.69
C PRO A 75 12.60 11.72 8.04
N ALA A 76 12.97 10.69 8.82
CA ALA A 76 13.79 9.58 8.34
C ALA A 76 13.12 8.78 7.21
N SER A 77 11.79 8.63 7.26
CA SER A 77 11.01 7.92 6.24
C SER A 77 10.22 8.86 5.32
N LYS A 78 10.32 10.19 5.51
CA LYS A 78 9.48 11.19 4.81
C LYS A 78 7.98 10.92 4.94
N GLN A 79 7.56 10.55 6.14
CA GLN A 79 6.17 10.24 6.45
C GLN A 79 5.59 11.23 7.46
N PHE A 80 4.28 11.19 7.62
CA PHE A 80 3.53 11.95 8.61
C PHE A 80 2.67 11.00 9.43
N LYS A 81 2.71 11.13 10.74
CA LYS A 81 1.74 10.51 11.64
C LYS A 81 0.63 11.52 11.93
N VAL A 82 -0.58 11.22 11.49
CA VAL A 82 -1.76 12.07 11.64
C VAL A 82 -2.75 11.42 12.59
N THR A 83 -3.29 12.20 13.53
CA THR A 83 -4.34 11.75 14.45
C THR A 83 -5.49 12.74 14.45
N VAL A 84 -6.71 12.25 14.27
CA VAL A 84 -7.94 13.05 14.41
C VAL A 84 -8.41 12.96 15.85
N LEU A 85 -8.67 14.11 16.46
CA LEU A 85 -9.05 14.24 17.86
C LEU A 85 -10.40 14.98 17.96
N PRO A 86 -11.16 14.77 19.04
CA PRO A 86 -12.24 15.69 19.39
C PRO A 86 -11.70 17.12 19.52
N LEU A 87 -12.53 18.11 19.23
CA LEU A 87 -12.22 19.52 19.41
C LEU A 87 -11.79 19.80 20.85
N ASP A 88 -10.65 20.47 21.02
CA ASP A 88 -10.15 20.85 22.34
C ASP A 88 -11.13 21.80 23.06
N GLN A 89 -11.44 21.47 24.30
CA GLN A 89 -12.40 22.22 25.11
C GLN A 89 -11.92 23.63 25.48
N LYS A 90 -10.59 23.86 25.58
CA LYS A 90 -10.07 25.21 25.86
C LYS A 90 -10.22 26.08 24.61
N PHE A 91 -9.98 25.52 23.44
CA PHE A 91 -10.21 26.19 22.16
C PHE A 91 -11.69 26.51 21.96
N GLU A 92 -12.59 25.56 22.23
CA GLU A 92 -14.05 25.80 22.17
C GLU A 92 -14.47 26.96 23.09
N LYS A 93 -14.00 26.99 24.34
CA LYS A 93 -14.25 28.10 25.28
C LYS A 93 -13.73 29.44 24.76
N LYS A 94 -12.56 29.44 24.10
CA LYS A 94 -11.98 30.63 23.49
C LYS A 94 -12.85 31.14 22.33
N LEU A 95 -13.36 30.25 21.48
CA LEU A 95 -14.30 30.62 20.42
C LEU A 95 -15.58 31.22 21.00
N LYS A 96 -16.12 30.63 22.07
CA LYS A 96 -17.31 31.14 22.76
C LYS A 96 -17.10 32.52 23.37
N ALA A 97 -15.93 32.77 23.95
CA ALA A 97 -15.59 34.08 24.50
C ALA A 97 -15.41 35.14 23.41
N ALA A 98 -14.92 34.76 22.23
CA ALA A 98 -14.69 35.68 21.12
C ALA A 98 -15.98 36.12 20.43
N ASP A 99 -17.00 35.27 20.39
CA ASP A 99 -18.30 35.57 19.77
C ASP A 99 -19.43 34.80 20.47
N PRO A 100 -19.97 35.34 21.59
CA PRO A 100 -20.99 34.66 22.39
C PRO A 100 -22.28 34.39 21.62
N ASP A 101 -22.62 35.27 20.68
CA ASP A 101 -23.86 35.20 19.90
C ASP A 101 -23.83 34.10 18.83
N ARG A 102 -22.62 33.65 18.44
CA ARG A 102 -22.43 32.53 17.49
C ARG A 102 -22.54 31.14 18.14
N LEU A 103 -22.55 31.06 19.47
CA LEU A 103 -22.46 29.82 20.22
C LEU A 103 -23.57 29.72 21.25
N THR A 104 -24.76 29.25 20.81
CA THR A 104 -25.85 28.94 21.75
C THR A 104 -25.67 27.58 22.44
N ASP A 105 -24.93 26.64 21.83
CA ASP A 105 -24.72 25.27 22.31
C ASP A 105 -23.25 24.82 22.23
N VAL A 106 -22.97 23.60 22.72
CA VAL A 106 -21.67 22.89 22.56
C VAL A 106 -21.42 22.61 21.08
N ILE A 107 -20.19 22.84 20.60
CA ILE A 107 -19.82 22.53 19.21
C ILE A 107 -19.79 21.01 19.03
N PRO A 108 -20.58 20.43 18.11
CA PRO A 108 -20.50 19.00 17.82
C PRO A 108 -19.09 18.59 17.39
N THR A 109 -18.61 17.45 17.90
CA THR A 109 -17.26 16.94 17.64
C THR A 109 -17.28 15.40 17.62
N PHE A 110 -16.17 14.78 17.24
CA PHE A 110 -15.99 13.34 17.40
C PHE A 110 -16.11 12.91 18.87
N PRO A 111 -16.74 11.74 19.14
CA PRO A 111 -16.90 11.24 20.50
C PRO A 111 -15.57 10.77 21.11
N GLN A 112 -14.62 10.36 20.27
CA GLN A 112 -13.30 9.89 20.68
C GLN A 112 -12.28 10.12 19.56
N SER A 113 -11.00 10.05 19.92
CA SER A 113 -9.89 10.15 18.98
C SER A 113 -9.85 8.95 18.02
N ALA A 114 -9.48 9.20 16.77
CA ALA A 114 -9.17 8.16 15.82
C ALA A 114 -7.78 7.56 16.10
N ALA A 115 -7.56 6.33 15.67
CA ALA A 115 -6.22 5.74 15.70
C ALA A 115 -5.27 6.56 14.80
N PRO A 116 -4.01 6.79 15.21
CA PRO A 116 -3.05 7.49 14.37
C PRO A 116 -2.81 6.75 13.05
N GLN A 117 -2.74 7.50 11.97
CA GLN A 117 -2.46 7.01 10.62
C GLN A 117 -1.09 7.52 10.15
N THR A 118 -0.34 6.68 9.46
CA THR A 118 0.92 7.09 8.80
C THR A 118 0.63 7.34 7.33
N LEU A 119 1.02 8.51 6.83
CA LEU A 119 0.84 8.95 5.45
C LEU A 119 2.20 9.27 4.83
N ASP A 120 2.37 8.99 3.55
CA ASP A 120 3.57 9.37 2.82
C ASP A 120 3.54 10.87 2.41
N ASP A 121 4.69 11.40 1.99
CA ASP A 121 4.80 12.76 1.49
C ASP A 121 3.92 13.02 0.27
N GLY A 122 2.94 13.91 0.42
CA GLY A 122 2.01 14.29 -0.63
C GLY A 122 0.68 13.55 -0.62
N ASP A 123 0.50 12.59 0.29
CA ASP A 123 -0.76 11.84 0.45
C ASP A 123 -1.87 12.66 1.09
N ALA A 124 -3.09 12.21 0.87
CA ALA A 124 -4.29 12.76 1.45
C ALA A 124 -5.20 11.66 2.01
N PHE A 125 -5.91 11.98 3.09
CA PHE A 125 -6.97 11.13 3.64
C PHE A 125 -8.28 11.91 3.72
N SER A 126 -9.40 11.17 3.68
CA SER A 126 -10.74 11.72 3.76
C SER A 126 -11.34 11.44 5.14
N LEU A 127 -12.08 12.40 5.67
CA LEU A 127 -12.74 12.32 6.96
C LEU A 127 -14.23 12.57 6.82
N ASP A 128 -15.01 11.65 7.36
CA ASP A 128 -16.47 11.71 7.34
C ASP A 128 -16.94 12.55 8.53
N LEU A 129 -17.46 13.74 8.26
CA LEU A 129 -17.79 14.70 9.31
C LEU A 129 -19.25 14.60 9.72
N LEU A 130 -20.14 14.67 8.72
CA LEU A 130 -21.58 14.67 8.93
C LEU A 130 -22.24 13.79 7.88
N ILE A 131 -23.11 12.89 8.31
CA ILE A 131 -23.88 12.00 7.45
C ILE A 131 -25.36 12.28 7.71
N ASN A 132 -26.06 12.83 6.71
CA ASN A 132 -27.51 12.89 6.74
C ASN A 132 -28.06 11.55 6.22
N GLN A 133 -28.43 10.65 7.14
CA GLN A 133 -28.91 9.30 6.79
C GLN A 133 -30.21 9.31 5.96
N ASN A 134 -31.04 10.35 6.10
CA ASN A 134 -32.32 10.44 5.40
C ASN A 134 -32.14 10.91 3.94
N ALA A 135 -31.17 11.79 3.69
CA ALA A 135 -30.89 12.33 2.36
C ALA A 135 -29.74 11.62 1.63
N GLY A 136 -29.00 10.74 2.32
CA GLY A 136 -27.79 10.10 1.80
C GLY A 136 -26.64 11.08 1.53
N VAL A 137 -26.74 12.32 2.03
CA VAL A 137 -25.73 13.37 1.83
C VAL A 137 -24.67 13.26 2.91
N LYS A 138 -23.40 13.25 2.51
CA LYS A 138 -22.23 13.15 3.37
C LYS A 138 -21.35 14.38 3.18
N ILE A 139 -20.89 14.96 4.28
CA ILE A 139 -19.88 16.00 4.30
C ILE A 139 -18.54 15.34 4.62
N VAL A 140 -17.59 15.51 3.71
CA VAL A 140 -16.26 14.93 3.79
C VAL A 140 -15.23 16.05 3.83
N ASP A 141 -14.29 15.98 4.76
CA ASP A 141 -13.07 16.79 4.71
C ASP A 141 -11.94 16.00 4.06
N VAL A 142 -11.11 16.65 3.25
CA VAL A 142 -9.94 16.03 2.64
C VAL A 142 -8.72 16.76 3.16
N VAL A 143 -7.85 16.02 3.84
CA VAL A 143 -6.64 16.55 4.47
C VAL A 143 -5.44 15.99 3.74
N ARG A 144 -4.57 16.87 3.25
CA ARG A 144 -3.33 16.53 2.56
C ARG A 144 -2.12 16.95 3.39
N VAL A 145 -1.09 16.11 3.41
CA VAL A 145 0.18 16.37 4.10
C VAL A 145 1.33 16.34 3.10
N THR A 146 2.32 17.22 3.27
CA THR A 146 3.49 17.30 2.40
C THR A 146 4.62 18.08 3.07
N PHE A 147 5.87 17.68 2.85
CA PHE A 147 7.07 18.43 3.21
C PHE A 147 7.33 19.58 2.23
N ASP A 148 6.79 19.48 1.01
CA ASP A 148 6.86 20.52 -0.02
C ASP A 148 5.59 21.39 0.00
N LYS A 149 5.72 22.59 0.57
CA LYS A 149 4.63 23.57 0.67
C LYS A 149 4.10 24.01 -0.70
N THR A 150 4.94 23.99 -1.75
CA THR A 150 4.52 24.41 -3.09
C THR A 150 3.47 23.47 -3.66
N ARG A 151 3.53 22.18 -3.27
CA ARG A 151 2.59 21.15 -3.70
C ARG A 151 1.24 21.22 -3.00
N LEU A 152 1.08 21.92 -1.88
CA LEU A 152 -0.23 22.02 -1.19
C LEU A 152 -1.34 22.61 -2.07
N ARG A 153 -0.98 23.38 -3.11
CA ARG A 153 -1.92 23.95 -4.08
C ARG A 153 -2.15 23.08 -5.30
N ASP A 154 -1.37 22.03 -5.48
CA ASP A 154 -1.58 21.07 -6.55
C ASP A 154 -2.75 20.16 -6.17
N PHE A 155 -3.73 20.05 -7.07
CA PHE A 155 -4.80 19.08 -6.96
C PHE A 155 -4.19 17.68 -6.73
N PRO A 156 -4.78 16.87 -5.83
CA PRO A 156 -4.21 15.57 -5.53
C PRO A 156 -4.15 14.76 -6.83
N ARG A 157 -2.99 14.17 -7.13
CA ARG A 157 -2.80 13.32 -8.33
C ARG A 157 -3.67 12.06 -8.28
N SER A 158 -4.23 11.75 -7.10
CA SER A 158 -5.17 10.69 -6.83
C SER A 158 -6.43 11.26 -6.17
N LEU A 159 -7.59 10.65 -6.45
CA LEU A 159 -8.83 11.03 -5.78
C LEU A 159 -8.72 10.75 -4.27
N PRO A 160 -9.38 11.57 -3.41
CA PRO A 160 -9.52 11.27 -1.99
C PRO A 160 -10.07 9.85 -1.80
N ARG A 161 -9.41 9.02 -0.98
CA ARG A 161 -9.88 7.66 -0.68
C ARG A 161 -10.78 7.69 0.56
N ASP A 162 -11.91 7.00 0.50
CA ASP A 162 -12.70 6.69 1.70
C ASP A 162 -11.94 5.63 2.54
N PHE A 163 -11.95 5.78 3.86
CA PHE A 163 -11.39 4.77 4.75
C PHE A 163 -12.30 3.54 4.73
N THR A 164 -11.86 2.53 3.99
CA THR A 164 -12.51 1.23 3.89
C THR A 164 -11.52 0.16 4.35
N LEU A 165 -12.00 -1.02 4.73
CA LEU A 165 -11.11 -2.16 5.04
C LEU A 165 -10.15 -2.48 3.89
N ASP A 166 -10.46 -2.05 2.67
CA ASP A 166 -9.60 -2.13 1.49
C ASP A 166 -8.32 -1.29 1.58
N ALA A 167 -8.26 -0.31 2.49
CA ALA A 167 -7.07 0.49 2.75
C ALA A 167 -6.18 -0.10 3.85
N VAL A 168 -6.63 -1.16 4.55
CA VAL A 168 -5.83 -1.83 5.58
C VAL A 168 -4.81 -2.74 4.89
N GLU A 169 -3.54 -2.41 5.08
CA GLU A 169 -2.42 -3.12 4.48
C GLU A 169 -2.12 -4.44 5.22
N LEU A 170 -1.99 -5.52 4.46
CA LEU A 170 -1.44 -6.80 4.91
C LEU A 170 0.06 -6.80 4.64
N SER A 171 0.88 -7.23 5.59
CA SER A 171 2.34 -7.28 5.43
C SER A 171 2.92 -8.65 5.76
N ILE A 172 3.74 -9.20 4.85
CA ILE A 172 4.40 -10.48 5.02
C ILE A 172 5.92 -10.28 4.95
N LYS A 173 6.59 -10.53 6.07
CA LYS A 173 8.04 -10.54 6.20
C LYS A 173 8.57 -11.92 6.59
N ASP A 174 9.72 -12.31 6.03
CA ASP A 174 10.49 -13.52 6.36
C ASP A 174 9.61 -14.75 6.63
N TYR A 175 8.97 -15.23 5.58
CA TYR A 175 7.83 -16.12 5.71
C TYR A 175 8.20 -17.61 5.72
N ARG A 176 7.30 -18.41 6.28
CA ARG A 176 7.22 -19.86 6.10
C ARG A 176 5.82 -20.23 5.62
N LEU A 177 5.74 -20.98 4.53
CA LEU A 177 4.49 -21.52 4.00
C LEU A 177 4.44 -23.01 4.31
N LEU A 178 3.38 -23.43 5.00
CA LEU A 178 3.11 -24.81 5.34
C LEU A 178 1.87 -25.29 4.59
N LEU A 179 1.95 -26.53 4.12
CA LEU A 179 0.86 -27.27 3.50
C LEU A 179 0.67 -28.56 4.30
N ASN A 180 -0.51 -28.72 4.90
CA ASN A 180 -0.83 -29.85 5.77
C ASN A 180 0.25 -30.08 6.86
N GLY A 181 0.74 -28.99 7.46
CA GLY A 181 1.78 -29.00 8.48
C GLY A 181 3.22 -29.16 7.96
N SER A 182 3.42 -29.42 6.67
CA SER A 182 4.77 -29.55 6.08
C SER A 182 5.23 -28.24 5.46
N VAL A 183 6.45 -27.80 5.77
CA VAL A 183 7.03 -26.58 5.17
C VAL A 183 7.32 -26.82 3.70
N VAL A 184 6.66 -26.06 2.82
CA VAL A 184 6.84 -26.15 1.36
C VAL A 184 7.64 -24.98 0.79
N ALA A 185 7.71 -23.85 1.51
CA ALA A 185 8.56 -22.73 1.15
C ALA A 185 8.97 -21.89 2.35
N VAL A 186 10.15 -21.29 2.24
CA VAL A 186 10.68 -20.29 3.15
C VAL A 186 11.23 -19.15 2.31
N GLY A 187 10.86 -17.92 2.62
CA GLY A 187 11.42 -16.74 1.99
C GLY A 187 12.04 -15.83 3.02
N LYS A 188 13.27 -15.37 2.76
CA LYS A 188 13.90 -14.28 3.52
C LYS A 188 14.05 -13.10 2.58
N SER A 189 13.62 -11.92 3.01
CA SER A 189 13.66 -10.72 2.18
C SER A 189 14.09 -9.52 3.00
N THR A 190 14.83 -8.62 2.37
CA THR A 190 15.20 -7.33 2.98
C THR A 190 13.99 -6.42 3.15
N SER A 191 12.95 -6.59 2.33
CA SER A 191 11.70 -5.82 2.38
C SER A 191 10.47 -6.73 2.50
N PRO A 192 9.47 -6.37 3.31
CA PRO A 192 8.23 -7.11 3.39
C PRO A 192 7.45 -7.01 2.07
N VAL A 193 6.64 -8.03 1.79
CA VAL A 193 5.60 -7.97 0.76
C VAL A 193 4.35 -7.40 1.41
N ALA A 194 3.94 -6.20 0.99
CA ALA A 194 2.87 -5.47 1.65
C ALA A 194 1.90 -4.83 0.65
N GLY A 195 0.63 -4.77 1.01
CA GLY A 195 -0.45 -4.19 0.21
C GLY A 195 -1.85 -4.56 0.72
N ALA A 196 -2.89 -3.94 0.15
CA ALA A 196 -4.29 -4.26 0.46
C ALA A 196 -4.68 -5.71 0.09
N LEU A 197 -3.94 -6.28 -0.86
CA LEU A 197 -3.99 -7.68 -1.26
C LEU A 197 -2.57 -8.23 -1.17
N VAL A 198 -2.40 -9.34 -0.46
CA VAL A 198 -1.21 -10.19 -0.57
C VAL A 198 -1.62 -11.48 -1.23
N TRP A 199 -0.68 -12.15 -1.90
CA TRP A 199 -0.96 -13.40 -2.59
C TRP A 199 0.27 -14.29 -2.62
N PHE A 200 0.03 -15.59 -2.78
CA PHE A 200 1.06 -16.54 -3.14
C PHE A 200 0.57 -17.50 -4.23
N TYR A 201 1.52 -18.05 -4.97
CA TYR A 201 1.35 -19.13 -5.93
C TYR A 201 2.10 -20.36 -5.43
N VAL A 202 1.49 -21.54 -5.58
CA VAL A 202 2.15 -22.83 -5.37
C VAL A 202 2.02 -23.66 -6.64
N GLN A 203 3.13 -24.21 -7.12
CA GLN A 203 3.16 -25.08 -8.28
C GLN A 203 2.18 -26.24 -8.15
N GLY A 204 1.33 -26.42 -9.17
CA GLY A 204 0.28 -27.45 -9.21
C GLY A 204 -0.98 -27.12 -8.42
N ARG A 205 -1.01 -25.99 -7.70
CA ARG A 205 -2.17 -25.57 -6.87
C ARG A 205 -2.72 -24.20 -7.28
N GLY A 206 -1.98 -23.44 -8.07
CA GLY A 206 -2.40 -22.13 -8.54
C GLY A 206 -2.11 -21.02 -7.53
N ARG A 207 -2.78 -19.88 -7.70
CA ARG A 207 -2.58 -18.65 -6.93
C ARG A 207 -3.72 -18.43 -5.95
N PHE A 208 -3.39 -18.00 -4.74
CA PHE A 208 -4.32 -17.63 -3.68
C PHE A 208 -4.12 -16.15 -3.38
N ILE A 209 -5.21 -15.37 -3.46
CA ILE A 209 -5.21 -13.93 -3.24
C ILE A 209 -6.02 -13.65 -1.97
N PHE A 210 -5.47 -12.87 -1.06
CA PHE A 210 -6.03 -12.61 0.26
C PHE A 210 -6.52 -11.18 0.38
N SER A 211 -7.68 -10.99 1.03
CA SER A 211 -8.23 -9.68 1.34
C SER A 211 -8.96 -9.66 2.68
N LEU A 212 -9.00 -8.51 3.34
CA LEU A 212 -9.77 -8.30 4.58
C LEU A 212 -11.26 -8.01 4.34
N ALA A 213 -11.63 -7.70 3.11
CA ALA A 213 -13.00 -7.37 2.70
C ALA A 213 -13.41 -8.20 1.48
N PRO A 214 -14.72 -8.44 1.29
CA PRO A 214 -15.21 -8.98 0.04
C PRO A 214 -14.87 -8.03 -1.12
N ARG A 215 -14.64 -8.58 -2.31
CA ARG A 215 -14.35 -7.80 -3.52
C ARG A 215 -15.45 -8.05 -4.55
N ASP A 216 -16.30 -7.05 -4.76
CA ASP A 216 -17.46 -7.17 -5.63
C ASP A 216 -17.07 -7.60 -7.05
N GLY A 217 -17.82 -8.56 -7.60
CA GLY A 217 -17.59 -9.17 -8.90
C GLY A 217 -16.33 -10.04 -8.99
N TYR A 218 -15.81 -10.50 -7.86
CA TYR A 218 -14.81 -11.56 -7.76
C TYR A 218 -15.28 -12.62 -6.75
N GLU A 219 -14.95 -13.89 -7.02
CA GLU A 219 -15.39 -15.05 -6.23
C GLU A 219 -14.53 -15.25 -4.97
N PHE A 220 -14.39 -14.21 -4.16
CA PHE A 220 -13.71 -14.31 -2.86
C PHE A 220 -14.56 -15.10 -1.87
N GLN A 221 -13.94 -16.07 -1.20
CA GLN A 221 -14.58 -16.90 -0.19
C GLN A 221 -14.05 -16.56 1.20
N LYS A 222 -14.94 -16.37 2.17
CA LYS A 222 -14.58 -16.10 3.57
C LYS A 222 -14.18 -17.39 4.28
N VAL A 223 -12.98 -17.90 3.98
CA VAL A 223 -12.50 -19.22 4.42
C VAL A 223 -11.18 -19.18 5.18
N GLY A 224 -10.61 -17.99 5.36
CA GLY A 224 -9.37 -17.81 6.09
C GLY A 224 -9.53 -16.98 7.35
N ILE A 225 -8.49 -17.03 8.17
CA ILE A 225 -8.28 -16.14 9.31
C ILE A 225 -6.87 -15.56 9.25
N VAL A 226 -6.71 -14.34 9.74
CA VAL A 226 -5.41 -13.78 10.07
C VAL A 226 -5.38 -13.49 11.57
N ASP A 227 -4.38 -14.02 12.25
CA ASP A 227 -4.20 -13.93 13.69
C ASP A 227 -2.74 -13.62 14.02
N GLY A 228 -2.47 -12.39 14.45
CA GLY A 228 -1.11 -11.92 14.70
C GLY A 228 -0.23 -12.03 13.45
N ASN A 229 0.69 -13.00 13.45
CA ASN A 229 1.65 -13.25 12.37
C ASN A 229 1.31 -14.48 11.51
N ARG A 230 0.10 -15.04 11.62
CA ARG A 230 -0.33 -16.25 10.92
C ARG A 230 -1.58 -15.97 10.07
N ILE A 231 -1.51 -16.36 8.80
CA ILE A 231 -2.70 -16.62 7.97
C ILE A 231 -2.96 -18.12 7.96
N GLU A 232 -4.21 -18.52 8.13
CA GLU A 232 -4.65 -19.91 8.06
C GLU A 232 -5.93 -20.02 7.24
N PHE A 233 -6.02 -21.00 6.34
CA PHE A 233 -7.24 -21.31 5.59
C PHE A 233 -7.24 -22.75 5.08
N THR A 234 -8.41 -23.22 4.65
CA THR A 234 -8.57 -24.52 3.97
C THR A 234 -9.13 -24.31 2.57
N MET A 235 -8.56 -25.00 1.59
CA MET A 235 -9.05 -24.97 0.21
C MET A 235 -8.83 -26.34 -0.44
N ALA A 236 -9.87 -26.85 -1.12
CA ALA A 236 -9.85 -28.16 -1.78
C ALA A 236 -9.37 -29.33 -0.88
N GLY A 237 -9.70 -29.28 0.42
CA GLY A 237 -9.35 -30.30 1.40
C GLY A 237 -7.96 -30.16 2.02
N ASP A 238 -7.13 -29.23 1.54
CA ASP A 238 -5.79 -28.98 2.08
C ASP A 238 -5.79 -27.77 3.03
N ARG A 239 -5.00 -27.89 4.12
CA ARG A 239 -4.78 -26.82 5.09
C ARG A 239 -3.50 -26.06 4.76
N TYR A 240 -3.61 -24.74 4.68
CA TYR A 240 -2.50 -23.84 4.40
C TYR A 240 -2.24 -22.95 5.61
N GLU A 241 -0.98 -22.80 5.97
CA GLU A 241 -0.54 -21.84 6.98
C GLU A 241 0.58 -20.97 6.41
N TRP A 242 0.39 -19.66 6.46
CA TRP A 242 1.40 -18.70 6.03
C TRP A 242 1.84 -17.86 7.22
N LEU A 243 3.04 -18.17 7.71
CA LEU A 243 3.63 -17.53 8.88
C LEU A 243 4.57 -16.41 8.43
N SER A 244 4.46 -15.26 9.07
CA SER A 244 5.40 -14.14 8.94
C SER A 244 6.25 -14.00 10.22
N ALA A 245 7.44 -13.42 10.11
CA ALA A 245 8.27 -13.06 11.25
C ALA A 245 7.73 -11.85 12.04
N SER A 246 6.82 -11.06 11.46
CA SER A 246 6.18 -9.90 12.09
C SER A 246 4.65 -10.02 12.04
N PRO A 247 3.91 -9.23 12.84
CA PRO A 247 2.46 -9.15 12.71
C PRO A 247 2.06 -8.80 11.27
N ILE A 248 1.03 -9.48 10.77
CA ILE A 248 0.53 -9.29 9.40
C ILE A 248 -0.32 -8.01 9.30
N LEU A 249 -0.93 -7.63 10.42
CA LEU A 249 -1.72 -6.41 10.58
C LEU A 249 -1.15 -5.53 11.67
N SER A 250 -1.09 -4.23 11.41
CA SER A 250 -0.58 -3.21 12.33
C SER A 250 -1.42 -3.08 13.60
N GLY A 251 -2.73 -3.34 13.50
CA GLY A 251 -3.70 -3.20 14.60
C GLY A 251 -3.84 -4.43 15.50
N GLY A 252 -3.18 -5.56 15.17
CA GLY A 252 -3.35 -6.83 15.88
C GLY A 252 -4.76 -7.41 15.76
N GLY A 253 -5.08 -8.39 16.63
CA GLY A 253 -6.37 -9.09 16.67
C GLY A 253 -6.50 -10.23 15.66
N THR A 254 -7.61 -10.96 15.76
CA THR A 254 -7.98 -12.04 14.84
C THR A 254 -9.06 -11.55 13.88
N TRP A 255 -8.80 -11.64 12.58
CA TRP A 255 -9.70 -11.16 11.54
C TRP A 255 -10.08 -12.27 10.59
N ASN A 256 -11.28 -12.18 10.03
CA ASN A 256 -11.68 -13.02 8.92
C ASN A 256 -10.90 -12.60 7.66
N LEU A 257 -10.53 -13.58 6.85
CA LEU A 257 -9.81 -13.39 5.61
C LEU A 257 -10.60 -14.00 4.45
N TRP A 258 -10.75 -13.19 3.41
CA TRP A 258 -11.36 -13.59 2.15
C TRP A 258 -10.27 -14.08 1.21
N VAL A 259 -10.49 -15.24 0.59
CA VAL A 259 -9.54 -15.91 -0.30
C VAL A 259 -10.17 -16.10 -1.67
N LEU A 260 -9.51 -15.58 -2.72
CA LEU A 260 -9.79 -15.92 -4.11
C LEU A 260 -8.77 -16.94 -4.59
N HIS A 261 -9.25 -18.05 -5.15
CA HIS A 261 -8.41 -19.12 -5.68
C HIS A 261 -8.41 -19.12 -7.21
N ASP A 262 -7.21 -19.07 -7.77
CA ASP A 262 -6.93 -19.16 -9.19
C ASP A 262 -6.14 -20.43 -9.51
N PRO A 263 -6.83 -21.54 -9.79
CA PRO A 263 -6.17 -22.78 -10.14
C PRO A 263 -5.45 -22.72 -11.49
N LYS A 264 -5.79 -21.76 -12.35
CA LYS A 264 -5.24 -21.64 -13.72
C LYS A 264 -4.05 -20.70 -13.80
N TYR A 265 -3.75 -19.95 -12.74
CA TYR A 265 -2.56 -19.12 -12.69
C TYR A 265 -1.31 -19.95 -12.94
N SER A 266 -0.63 -19.68 -14.05
CA SER A 266 0.74 -20.12 -14.25
C SER A 266 1.58 -18.87 -14.46
N PRO A 267 2.49 -18.56 -13.55
CA PRO A 267 3.38 -17.44 -13.76
C PRO A 267 4.31 -17.75 -14.94
N LEU A 268 4.62 -16.72 -15.71
CA LEU A 268 5.66 -16.78 -16.72
C LEU A 268 7.01 -16.83 -16.00
N PHE A 269 7.37 -18.00 -15.47
CA PHE A 269 8.78 -18.28 -15.22
C PHE A 269 9.45 -18.09 -16.56
N GLY A 270 10.32 -17.06 -16.67
CA GLY A 270 10.96 -16.70 -17.93
C GLY A 270 11.31 -17.96 -18.67
N ALA A 271 10.75 -18.12 -19.88
CA ALA A 271 10.94 -19.29 -20.71
C ALA A 271 12.38 -19.73 -20.53
N GLU A 272 12.59 -20.90 -19.91
CA GLU A 272 13.92 -21.46 -19.78
C GLU A 272 14.42 -21.47 -21.23
N LYS A 273 15.33 -20.55 -21.56
CA LYS A 273 16.11 -20.70 -22.79
C LYS A 273 16.60 -22.14 -22.67
N PRO A 274 16.31 -23.01 -23.66
CA PRO A 274 16.85 -24.35 -23.65
C PRO A 274 18.34 -24.20 -23.33
N PRO A 275 18.90 -25.04 -22.43
CA PRO A 275 20.25 -24.88 -21.95
C PRO A 275 21.11 -24.62 -23.17
N ASP A 276 21.69 -23.41 -23.21
CA ASP A 276 22.54 -23.03 -24.30
C ASP A 276 23.67 -24.06 -24.26
N THR A 277 23.64 -25.01 -25.20
CA THR A 277 24.77 -25.89 -25.51
C THR A 277 25.94 -25.10 -26.09
N GLY A 278 25.99 -23.78 -25.83
CA GLY A 278 27.18 -22.97 -25.79
C GLY A 278 28.18 -23.55 -24.78
N LYS A 279 29.07 -24.39 -25.31
CA LYS A 279 30.30 -24.87 -24.67
C LYS A 279 30.84 -23.83 -23.69
N SER A 280 30.98 -24.23 -22.43
CA SER A 280 31.50 -23.35 -21.39
C SER A 280 32.87 -22.80 -21.81
N ALA A 281 33.22 -21.60 -21.35
CA ALA A 281 34.55 -21.04 -21.61
C ALA A 281 35.68 -21.99 -21.16
N LEU A 282 35.41 -22.86 -20.18
CA LEU A 282 36.31 -23.93 -19.74
C LEU A 282 36.43 -25.06 -20.79
N GLN A 283 35.35 -25.49 -21.44
CA GLN A 283 35.43 -26.46 -22.54
C GLN A 283 36.15 -25.90 -23.77
N LYS A 284 36.04 -24.59 -24.04
CA LYS A 284 36.80 -23.93 -25.11
C LYS A 284 38.30 -23.83 -24.77
N VAL A 285 38.65 -23.71 -23.48
CA VAL A 285 40.03 -23.74 -22.99
C VAL A 285 40.59 -25.18 -23.03
N ASP A 286 39.81 -26.18 -22.65
CA ASP A 286 40.22 -27.60 -22.74
C ASP A 286 40.39 -28.06 -24.20
N GLU A 287 39.50 -27.66 -25.13
CA GLU A 287 39.67 -27.91 -26.57
C GLU A 287 40.88 -27.16 -27.17
N ALA A 288 41.21 -25.98 -26.64
CA ALA A 288 42.41 -25.24 -27.05
C ALA A 288 43.70 -25.89 -26.53
N MET A 289 43.69 -26.40 -25.28
CA MET A 289 44.82 -27.11 -24.68
C MET A 289 45.05 -28.49 -25.33
N ALA A 290 43.98 -29.18 -25.74
CA ALA A 290 44.09 -30.44 -26.48
C ALA A 290 44.69 -30.26 -27.89
N LYS A 291 44.44 -29.12 -28.55
CA LYS A 291 45.06 -28.79 -29.85
C LYS A 291 46.52 -28.39 -29.76
N VAL A 292 46.97 -27.88 -28.62
CA VAL A 292 48.40 -27.55 -28.37
C VAL A 292 49.20 -28.82 -28.07
N ASN A 293 48.62 -29.80 -27.37
CA ASN A 293 49.30 -31.07 -27.06
C ASN A 293 49.32 -32.09 -28.23
N ALA A 294 48.61 -31.84 -29.32
CA ALA A 294 48.66 -32.70 -30.52
C ALA A 294 49.91 -32.49 -31.40
N ASN A 295 50.76 -31.48 -31.10
CA ASN A 295 51.96 -31.16 -31.88
C ASN A 295 53.29 -31.50 -31.17
N VAL A 296 53.27 -32.25 -30.07
CA VAL A 296 54.49 -32.73 -29.41
C VAL A 296 54.63 -34.23 -29.65
N ASN A 297 55.36 -34.54 -30.73
CA ASN A 297 55.72 -35.90 -31.11
C ASN A 297 56.94 -36.34 -30.27
N ILE A 298 56.74 -37.18 -29.25
CA ILE A 298 57.82 -37.87 -28.55
C ILE A 298 57.57 -39.37 -28.69
N PRO A 299 58.46 -40.14 -29.33
CA PRO A 299 58.33 -41.59 -29.42
C PRO A 299 58.89 -42.23 -28.15
N THR A 300 58.13 -43.11 -27.52
CA THR A 300 58.71 -44.07 -26.58
C THR A 300 58.00 -45.41 -26.69
N GLN A 301 58.81 -46.43 -26.98
CA GLN A 301 58.48 -47.83 -27.10
C GLN A 301 58.04 -48.44 -25.77
N GLY A 302 57.21 -49.49 -25.87
CA GLY A 302 57.42 -50.71 -25.09
C GLY A 302 56.34 -51.06 -24.08
N GLY A 303 55.65 -52.18 -24.33
CA GLY A 303 55.55 -53.22 -23.32
C GLY A 303 54.20 -53.46 -22.63
N ARG A 304 53.61 -54.61 -23.01
CA ARG A 304 52.88 -55.58 -22.19
C ARG A 304 51.44 -55.31 -21.70
N SER A 305 50.58 -56.14 -22.28
CA SER A 305 49.35 -56.74 -21.76
C SER A 305 49.36 -57.10 -20.26
N MET A 306 48.25 -56.81 -19.56
CA MET A 306 47.61 -57.73 -18.61
C MET A 306 46.09 -57.45 -18.50
N VAL A 307 45.36 -58.53 -18.22
CA VAL A 307 43.90 -58.70 -18.29
C VAL A 307 43.28 -58.74 -16.88
N ALA A 308 42.04 -58.22 -16.79
CA ALA A 308 40.94 -58.56 -15.85
C ALA A 308 40.96 -58.01 -14.40
N PRO A 309 39.84 -58.11 -13.63
CA PRO A 309 38.40 -57.94 -13.96
C PRO A 309 37.64 -57.10 -12.89
N GLY A 310 36.34 -56.85 -13.10
CA GLY A 310 35.39 -56.70 -11.98
C GLY A 310 34.51 -55.44 -12.00
N LYS A 311 33.49 -55.43 -12.86
CA LYS A 311 32.39 -54.45 -12.84
C LYS A 311 31.28 -54.99 -11.94
N GLN A 312 31.20 -54.51 -10.69
CA GLN A 312 30.00 -54.65 -9.87
C GLN A 312 29.10 -53.43 -10.13
N ILE A 313 27.97 -53.67 -10.80
CA ILE A 313 26.87 -52.72 -10.89
C ILE A 313 26.01 -52.99 -9.66
N SER A 314 26.07 -52.13 -8.66
CA SER A 314 25.06 -52.06 -7.61
C SER A 314 23.93 -51.14 -8.09
N ASP A 315 22.80 -51.75 -8.42
CA ASP A 315 21.52 -51.07 -8.63
C ASP A 315 21.09 -50.45 -7.30
N THR A 316 21.51 -49.21 -7.07
CA THR A 316 20.89 -48.36 -6.06
C THR A 316 19.77 -47.62 -6.76
N GLN A 317 18.53 -48.12 -6.60
CA GLN A 317 17.32 -47.36 -6.94
C GLN A 317 17.35 -46.06 -6.15
N LYS A 318 17.83 -45.01 -6.82
CA LYS A 318 17.89 -43.64 -6.35
C LYS A 318 16.44 -43.16 -6.27
N ALA A 319 15.85 -43.23 -5.08
CA ALA A 319 14.59 -42.56 -4.80
C ALA A 319 14.72 -41.09 -5.23
N GLU A 320 13.99 -40.73 -6.26
CA GLU A 320 14.05 -39.40 -6.86
C GLU A 320 13.51 -38.41 -5.83
N ALA A 321 14.41 -37.64 -5.22
CA ALA A 321 14.06 -36.67 -4.20
C ALA A 321 13.03 -35.70 -4.79
N VAL A 322 11.79 -35.75 -4.30
CA VAL A 322 10.69 -34.89 -4.73
C VAL A 322 11.14 -33.45 -4.54
N LYS A 323 11.38 -32.76 -5.66
CA LYS A 323 11.79 -31.36 -5.63
C LYS A 323 10.68 -30.53 -4.97
N PRO A 324 11.00 -29.64 -4.02
CA PRO A 324 9.98 -28.81 -3.38
C PRO A 324 9.24 -27.99 -4.45
N PRO A 325 7.91 -27.79 -4.29
CA PRO A 325 7.12 -27.06 -5.28
C PRO A 325 7.64 -25.63 -5.42
N ARG A 326 7.63 -25.09 -6.64
CA ARG A 326 7.95 -23.67 -6.84
C ARG A 326 6.87 -22.82 -6.19
N VAL A 327 7.28 -21.86 -5.35
CA VAL A 327 6.40 -20.90 -4.68
C VAL A 327 6.79 -19.48 -5.07
N MET A 328 5.81 -18.63 -5.29
CA MET A 328 6.01 -17.19 -5.45
C MET A 328 5.02 -16.42 -4.60
N ILE A 329 5.40 -15.22 -4.20
CA ILE A 329 4.57 -14.33 -3.39
C ILE A 329 4.58 -12.94 -4.00
N GLY A 330 3.55 -12.16 -3.71
CA GLY A 330 3.47 -10.76 -4.11
C GLY A 330 2.33 -10.03 -3.43
N SER A 331 2.17 -8.77 -3.80
CA SER A 331 1.10 -7.90 -3.30
C SER A 331 0.53 -7.03 -4.42
N ALA A 332 -0.62 -6.44 -4.15
CA ALA A 332 -1.20 -5.36 -4.93
C ALA A 332 -2.15 -4.53 -4.07
N ASP A 333 -2.36 -3.27 -4.45
CA ASP A 333 -3.36 -2.42 -3.80
C ASP A 333 -4.78 -2.63 -4.35
N ARG A 334 -4.87 -3.22 -5.55
CA ARG A 334 -6.11 -3.34 -6.33
C ARG A 334 -6.19 -4.69 -7.01
N ILE A 335 -7.37 -5.28 -7.02
CA ILE A 335 -7.59 -6.61 -7.60
C ILE A 335 -7.44 -6.58 -9.12
N GLU A 336 -7.74 -5.45 -9.78
CA GLU A 336 -7.59 -5.29 -11.23
C GLU A 336 -6.14 -5.41 -11.70
N ASN A 337 -5.17 -5.14 -10.82
CA ASN A 337 -3.74 -5.31 -11.11
C ASN A 337 -3.30 -6.79 -11.13
N LEU A 338 -4.06 -7.66 -10.46
CA LEU A 338 -3.79 -9.09 -10.37
C LEU A 338 -4.74 -9.92 -11.24
N TRP A 339 -5.93 -9.38 -11.48
CA TRP A 339 -7.07 -10.01 -12.13
C TRP A 339 -7.93 -8.99 -12.88
N PRO A 340 -7.53 -8.61 -14.10
CA PRO A 340 -8.37 -7.80 -14.96
C PRO A 340 -9.69 -8.53 -15.24
N ARG A 341 -10.81 -7.79 -15.25
CA ARG A 341 -12.05 -8.32 -15.81
C ARG A 341 -11.88 -8.37 -17.34
N ASN A 342 -12.17 -9.53 -17.93
CA ASN A 342 -12.26 -9.68 -19.38
C ASN A 342 -13.55 -9.09 -19.92
#